data_AF-A0A4P9YBG2-F1
#
_entry.id   AF-A0A4P9YBG2-F1
#
_cell.length_a   1.000
_cell.length_b   1.000
_cell.length_c   1.000
_cell.angle_alpha   90.00
_cell.angle_beta   90.00
_cell.angle_gamma   90.00
#
_symmetry.space_group_name_H-M   'P 1'
#
loop_
_entity.id
_entity.type
_entity.pdbx_description
1 polymer ?
#
loop_
_entity_poly.entity_id
_entity_poly.type
_entity_poly.pdbx_seq_one_letter_code
_entity_poly.pdbx_strand_id
1 'polypeptide(L)'
;LFPDDKKRPDFTIACWNGQFTAFDVSVVSPFTSSNLGKAAGNIGAHLNFAAIKKEEKYSEELSVLGAGFIPLIFDALGGFHDSAVSWAKKVALLKSIRRGTSFSTEKEHLIERISVSLAKYLGFMIVSRAPEPT
;
A
#
# COMPACT_ATOMS: atom_id res chain seq x y z
N LEU A 1 19.01 -0.40 11.18
CA LEU A 1 18.33 0.81 10.67
C LEU A 1 16.88 0.96 11.15
N PHE A 2 16.25 -0.04 11.79
CA PHE A 2 15.11 0.18 12.69
C PHE A 2 15.30 -0.80 13.86
N PRO A 3 15.55 -0.33 15.10
CA PRO A 3 15.92 -1.21 16.22
C PRO A 3 14.71 -1.87 16.89
N ASP A 4 13.51 -1.30 16.73
CA ASP A 4 12.26 -1.85 17.25
C ASP A 4 11.53 -2.66 16.18
N ASP A 5 11.29 -3.94 16.44
CA ASP A 5 10.52 -4.83 15.57
C ASP A 5 9.10 -4.32 15.33
N LYS A 6 8.51 -3.57 16.27
CA LYS A 6 7.18 -2.94 16.09
C LYS A 6 7.21 -1.76 15.12
N LYS A 7 8.38 -1.19 14.86
CA LYS A 7 8.62 -0.07 13.94
C LYS A 7 9.56 -0.46 12.79
N ARG A 8 9.52 -1.73 12.38
CA ARG A 8 10.20 -2.19 11.18
C ARG A 8 9.30 -2.01 9.94
N PRO A 9 9.71 -1.24 8.91
CA PRO A 9 9.00 -1.16 7.65
C PRO A 9 9.12 -2.48 6.87
N ASP A 10 8.19 -2.75 5.95
CA ASP A 10 8.20 -3.97 5.13
C ASP A 10 9.44 -4.04 4.24
N PHE A 11 9.82 -2.92 3.64
CA PHE A 11 11.05 -2.83 2.85
C PHE A 11 11.60 -1.41 2.81
N THR A 12 12.85 -1.30 2.36
CA THR A 12 13.55 -0.03 2.18
C THR A 12 14.23 0.00 0.81
N ILE A 13 14.37 1.20 0.24
CA ILE A 13 15.12 1.43 -0.99
C ILE A 13 16.15 2.52 -0.71
N ALA A 14 17.42 2.20 -0.95
CA ALA A 14 18.54 3.08 -0.61
C ALA A 14 18.52 4.42 -1.35
N CYS A 15 18.04 4.44 -2.60
CA CYS A 15 17.90 5.64 -3.39
C CYS A 15 16.56 5.65 -4.12
N TRP A 16 15.53 6.13 -3.44
CA TRP A 16 14.24 6.43 -4.05
C TRP A 16 14.08 7.94 -4.17
N ASN A 17 14.07 8.47 -5.39
CA ASN A 17 14.05 9.92 -5.64
C ASN A 17 15.26 10.64 -5.02
N GLY A 18 16.41 9.97 -4.97
CA GLY A 18 17.64 10.55 -4.40
C GLY A 18 17.80 10.38 -2.89
N GLN A 19 16.86 9.74 -2.19
CA GLN A 19 16.90 9.58 -0.73
C GLN A 19 16.66 8.13 -0.30
N PHE A 20 17.24 7.74 0.84
CA PHE A 20 16.88 6.49 1.52
C PHE A 20 15.40 6.57 1.94
N THR A 21 14.58 5.62 1.50
CA THR A 21 13.13 5.64 1.74
C THR A 21 12.64 4.30 2.28
N ALA A 22 11.84 4.35 3.34
CA ALA A 22 11.13 3.21 3.91
C ALA A 22 9.71 3.11 3.34
N PHE A 23 9.25 1.88 3.17
CA PHE A 23 7.94 1.55 2.64
C PHE A 23 7.25 0.56 3.56
N ASP A 24 5.98 0.79 3.80
CA ASP A 24 5.15 -0.08 4.62
C ASP A 24 3.79 -0.21 3.96
N VAL A 25 3.38 -1.46 3.73
CA VAL A 25 2.19 -1.88 3.01
C VAL A 25 1.07 -2.13 4.01
N SER A 26 -0.13 -1.65 3.71
CA SER A 26 -1.31 -2.00 4.48
C SER A 26 -2.54 -2.10 3.61
N VAL A 27 -3.32 -3.13 3.86
CA VAL A 27 -4.65 -3.31 3.26
C VAL A 27 -5.68 -3.00 4.32
N VAL A 28 -6.53 -2.02 4.05
CA VAL A 28 -7.63 -1.63 4.94
C VAL A 28 -8.97 -1.96 4.31
N SER A 29 -9.96 -2.24 5.13
CA SER A 29 -11.33 -2.46 4.66
C SER A 29 -12.24 -1.30 5.09
N PRO A 30 -13.10 -0.79 4.20
CA PRO A 30 -14.11 0.22 4.54
C PRO A 30 -15.17 -0.34 5.50
N PHE A 31 -15.31 -1.66 5.60
CA PHE A 31 -16.30 -2.32 6.45
C PHE A 31 -15.83 -2.57 7.89
N THR A 32 -14.59 -2.19 8.22
CA THR A 32 -14.16 -2.22 9.63
C THR A 32 -14.89 -1.16 10.44
N SER A 33 -15.23 -1.45 11.69
CA SER A 33 -15.95 -0.50 12.57
C SER A 33 -15.26 0.86 12.68
N SER A 34 -13.92 0.88 12.68
CA SER A 34 -13.12 2.11 12.71
C SER A 34 -13.15 2.92 11.41
N ASN A 35 -13.47 2.29 10.28
CA ASN A 35 -13.45 2.91 8.95
C ASN A 35 -14.84 3.17 8.38
N LEU A 36 -15.89 2.48 8.86
CA LEU A 36 -17.24 2.54 8.28
C LEU A 36 -17.76 3.98 8.17
N GLY A 37 -17.68 4.76 9.25
CA GLY A 37 -18.12 6.16 9.24
C GLY A 37 -17.28 7.05 8.31
N LYS A 38 -15.98 6.77 8.17
CA LYS A 38 -15.08 7.53 7.29
C LYS A 38 -15.40 7.23 5.82
N ALA A 39 -15.50 5.95 5.48
CA ALA A 39 -15.78 5.48 4.13
C ALA A 39 -17.19 5.87 3.65
N ALA A 40 -18.18 5.89 4.57
CA ALA A 40 -19.54 6.33 4.24
C ALA A 40 -19.64 7.84 3.95
N GLY A 41 -18.84 8.67 4.64
CA GLY A 41 -18.86 10.11 4.47
C GLY A 41 -18.08 10.61 3.25
N ASN A 42 -16.98 9.94 2.90
CA ASN A 42 -16.18 10.28 1.72
C ASN A 42 -15.43 9.06 1.20
N ILE A 43 -15.53 8.83 -0.11
CA ILE A 43 -14.85 7.74 -0.81
C ILE A 43 -13.34 7.86 -0.59
N GLY A 44 -12.72 6.81 -0.08
CA GLY A 44 -11.27 6.76 0.15
C GLY A 44 -10.78 7.45 1.42
N ALA A 45 -11.64 8.07 2.23
CA ALA A 45 -11.21 8.74 3.46
C ALA A 45 -10.55 7.79 4.48
N HIS A 46 -10.91 6.51 4.48
CA HIS A 46 -10.25 5.49 5.30
C HIS A 46 -8.83 5.18 4.83
N LEU A 47 -8.52 5.35 3.54
CA LEU A 47 -7.16 5.22 3.00
C LEU A 47 -6.27 6.36 3.48
N ASN A 48 -6.77 7.61 3.41
CA ASN A 48 -6.07 8.79 3.90
C ASN A 48 -5.77 8.68 5.39
N PHE A 49 -6.78 8.26 6.18
CA PHE A 49 -6.61 8.07 7.61
C PHE A 49 -5.54 7.01 7.93
N ALA A 50 -5.53 5.89 7.19
CA ALA A 50 -4.52 4.85 7.37
C ALA A 50 -3.12 5.30 6.96
N ALA A 51 -2.99 6.13 5.91
CA ALA A 51 -1.72 6.72 5.49
C ALA A 51 -1.15 7.64 6.56
N ILE A 52 -1.95 8.57 7.08
CA ILE A 52 -1.57 9.49 8.16
C ILE A 52 -1.10 8.71 9.39
N LYS A 53 -1.86 7.70 9.82
CA LYS A 53 -1.48 6.88 10.99
C LYS A 53 -0.13 6.17 10.80
N LYS A 54 0.20 5.76 9.58
CA LYS A 54 1.51 5.15 9.27
C LYS A 54 2.61 6.20 9.27
N GLU A 55 2.38 7.37 8.68
CA GLU A 55 3.32 8.48 8.72
C GLU A 55 3.65 8.88 10.17
N GLU A 56 2.63 9.05 11.01
CA GLU A 56 2.80 9.32 12.44
C GLU A 56 3.63 8.24 13.13
N LYS A 57 3.35 6.95 12.87
CA LYS A 57 4.07 5.81 13.46
C LYS A 57 5.58 5.86 13.21
N TYR A 58 6.01 6.29 12.03
CA TYR A 58 7.41 6.28 11.61
C TYR A 58 8.09 7.66 11.64
N SER A 59 7.35 8.73 11.95
CA SER A 59 7.80 10.11 11.86
C SER A 59 9.08 10.39 12.66
N GLU A 60 9.17 9.90 13.89
CA GLU A 60 10.31 10.12 14.79
C GLU A 60 11.57 9.41 14.28
N GLU A 61 11.50 8.11 14.02
CA GLU A 61 12.65 7.33 13.54
C GLU A 61 13.20 7.85 12.21
N LEU A 62 12.31 8.20 11.28
CA LEU A 62 12.71 8.66 9.95
C LEU A 62 13.28 10.08 9.99
N SER A 63 12.80 10.92 10.92
CA SER A 63 13.39 12.24 11.17
C SER A 63 14.84 12.11 11.64
N VAL A 64 15.12 11.22 12.59
CA VAL A 64 16.49 10.96 13.09
C VAL A 64 17.41 10.43 11.98
N LEU A 65 16.88 9.61 11.07
CA LEU A 65 17.64 9.01 9.98
C LEU A 65 17.78 9.91 8.73
N GLY A 66 17.08 11.05 8.67
CA GLY A 66 16.99 11.85 7.45
C GLY A 66 16.42 11.05 6.27
N ALA A 67 15.46 10.17 6.55
CA ALA A 67 14.91 9.20 5.61
C ALA A 67 13.48 9.57 5.16
N GLY A 68 13.12 9.20 3.93
CA GLY A 68 11.76 9.33 3.43
C GLY A 68 10.85 8.19 3.90
N PHE A 69 9.55 8.44 3.92
CA PHE A 69 8.52 7.43 4.12
C PHE A 69 7.51 7.45 2.99
N ILE A 70 7.08 6.27 2.52
CA ILE A 70 5.95 6.15 1.62
C ILE A 70 5.02 5.04 2.14
N PRO A 71 3.84 5.39 2.69
CA PRO A 71 2.84 4.38 3.03
C PRO A 71 2.22 3.83 1.75
N LEU A 72 2.12 2.51 1.61
CA LEU A 72 1.48 1.85 0.48
C LEU A 72 0.13 1.30 0.95
N ILE A 73 -0.89 2.15 0.92
CA ILE A 73 -2.23 1.83 1.43
C ILE A 73 -3.15 1.39 0.29
N PHE A 74 -3.77 0.24 0.48
CA PHE A 74 -4.74 -0.36 -0.43
C PHE A 74 -6.06 -0.61 0.29
N ASP A 75 -7.16 -0.55 -0.45
CA ASP A 75 -8.46 -1.00 0.01
C ASP A 75 -8.64 -2.49 -0.33
N ALA A 76 -9.22 -3.27 0.58
CA ALA A 76 -9.66 -4.63 0.34
C ALA A 76 -10.59 -4.77 -0.88
N LEU A 77 -11.33 -3.71 -1.25
CA LEU A 77 -12.22 -3.64 -2.41
C LEU A 77 -11.55 -3.09 -3.68
N GLY A 78 -10.23 -2.91 -3.69
CA GLY A 78 -9.46 -2.53 -4.89
C GLY A 78 -9.20 -1.03 -5.07
N GLY A 79 -9.50 -0.20 -4.07
CA GLY A 79 -9.05 1.19 -3.99
C GLY A 79 -7.55 1.31 -3.66
N PHE A 80 -6.93 2.40 -4.09
CA PHE A 80 -5.50 2.69 -3.89
C PHE A 80 -5.36 4.11 -3.36
N HIS A 81 -4.50 4.31 -2.35
CA HIS A 81 -4.10 5.65 -1.94
C HIS A 81 -3.14 6.28 -2.98
N ASP A 82 -3.10 7.60 -3.07
CA ASP A 82 -2.30 8.33 -4.07
C ASP A 82 -0.80 8.01 -3.98
N SER A 83 -0.28 7.74 -2.78
CA SER A 83 1.10 7.30 -2.58
C SER A 83 1.37 5.93 -3.23
N ALA A 84 0.44 4.99 -3.12
CA ALA A 84 0.54 3.67 -3.74
C ALA A 84 0.45 3.77 -5.27
N VAL A 85 -0.44 4.63 -5.79
CA VAL A 85 -0.53 4.91 -7.23
C VAL A 85 0.78 5.53 -7.74
N SER A 86 1.34 6.49 -7.02
CA SER A 86 2.59 7.18 -7.39
C SER A 86 3.78 6.22 -7.37
N TRP A 87 3.84 5.34 -6.36
CA TRP A 87 4.81 4.25 -6.31
C TRP A 87 4.66 3.29 -7.51
N ALA A 88 3.44 2.84 -7.82
CA ALA A 88 3.18 1.93 -8.93
C ALA A 88 3.59 2.55 -10.27
N LYS A 89 3.27 3.83 -10.51
CA LYS A 89 3.72 4.58 -11.70
C LYS A 89 5.25 4.58 -11.79
N LYS A 90 5.96 4.88 -10.71
CA LYS A 90 7.43 4.90 -10.74
C LYS A 90 8.04 3.51 -10.99
N VAL A 91 7.50 2.47 -10.36
CA VAL A 91 7.94 1.08 -10.62
C VAL A 91 7.70 0.69 -12.07
N ALA A 92 6.53 1.01 -12.61
CA ALA A 92 6.19 0.74 -14.01
C ALA A 92 7.12 1.46 -14.98
N LEU A 93 7.47 2.72 -14.71
CA LEU A 93 8.43 3.49 -15.51
C LEU A 93 9.83 2.85 -15.50
N LEU A 94 10.33 2.49 -14.32
CA LEU A 94 11.65 1.82 -14.22
C LEU A 94 11.65 0.48 -14.96
N LYS A 95 10.54 -0.26 -14.88
CA LYS A 95 10.38 -1.53 -15.56
C LYS A 95 10.29 -1.38 -17.08
N SER A 96 9.58 -0.35 -17.56
CA SER A 96 9.41 -0.08 -19.00
C SER A 96 10.73 0.33 -19.63
N ILE A 97 11.51 1.21 -18.98
CA ILE A 97 12.85 1.61 -19.41
C ILE A 97 13.76 0.38 -19.50
N ARG A 98 13.80 -0.45 -18.45
CA ARG A 98 14.67 -1.62 -18.41
C ARG A 98 14.34 -2.68 -19.47
N ARG A 99 13.06 -2.80 -19.86
CA ARG A 99 12.57 -3.84 -20.79
C ARG A 99 12.38 -3.34 -22.22
N GLY A 100 12.46 -2.04 -22.46
CA GLY A 100 12.07 -1.45 -23.74
C GLY A 100 10.58 -1.62 -24.07
N THR A 101 9.72 -1.68 -23.05
CA THR A 101 8.26 -1.89 -23.20
C THR A 101 7.48 -0.59 -22.97
N SER A 102 6.18 -0.58 -23.30
CA SER A 102 5.30 0.57 -23.07
C SER A 102 5.05 0.81 -21.57
N PHE A 103 5.18 2.07 -21.13
CA PHE A 103 4.85 2.49 -19.76
C PHE A 103 3.40 2.19 -19.39
N SER A 104 2.44 2.46 -20.29
CA SER A 104 1.01 2.24 -19.97
C SER A 104 0.74 0.77 -19.71
N THR A 105 1.28 -0.10 -20.56
CA THR A 105 1.18 -1.55 -20.44
C THR A 105 1.79 -2.06 -19.13
N GLU A 106 3.00 -1.60 -18.77
CA GLU A 106 3.63 -2.04 -17.52
C GLU A 106 2.90 -1.53 -16.27
N LYS A 107 2.31 -0.33 -16.34
CA LYS A 107 1.49 0.24 -15.27
C LYS A 107 0.18 -0.53 -15.10
N GLU A 108 -0.53 -0.80 -16.20
CA GLU A 108 -1.77 -1.59 -16.21
C GLU A 108 -1.52 -2.98 -15.65
N HIS A 109 -0.54 -3.70 -16.20
CA HIS A 109 -0.18 -5.03 -15.69
C HIS A 109 0.20 -5.03 -14.20
N LEU A 110 0.87 -3.98 -13.71
CA LEU A 110 1.22 -3.90 -12.29
C LEU A 110 -0.02 -3.71 -11.42
N ILE A 111 -0.91 -2.78 -11.78
CA ILE A 111 -2.15 -2.52 -11.04
C ILE A 111 -3.05 -3.75 -11.08
N GLU A 112 -3.25 -4.37 -12.24
CA GLU A 112 -4.04 -5.59 -12.40
C GLU A 112 -3.53 -6.72 -11.51
N ARG A 113 -2.21 -6.95 -11.50
CA ARG A 113 -1.62 -7.99 -10.64
C ARG A 113 -1.85 -7.72 -9.16
N ILE A 114 -1.79 -6.47 -8.72
CA ILE A 114 -2.08 -6.10 -7.33
C ILE A 114 -3.57 -6.35 -7.04
N SER A 115 -4.47 -5.83 -7.88
CA SER A 115 -5.92 -5.98 -7.70
C SER A 115 -6.37 -7.44 -7.68
N VAL A 116 -5.89 -8.25 -8.64
CA VAL A 116 -6.20 -9.69 -8.69
C VAL A 116 -5.66 -10.41 -7.47
N SER A 117 -4.45 -10.06 -7.00
CA SER A 117 -3.89 -10.65 -5.78
C SER A 117 -4.74 -10.33 -4.56
N LEU A 118 -5.15 -9.06 -4.39
CA LEU A 118 -6.02 -8.64 -3.29
C LEU A 118 -7.37 -9.36 -3.32
N ALA A 119 -8.03 -9.41 -4.49
CA ALA A 119 -9.30 -10.08 -4.65
C ALA A 119 -9.20 -11.60 -4.36
N LYS A 120 -8.13 -12.25 -4.85
CA LYS A 120 -7.89 -13.68 -4.59
C LYS A 120 -7.73 -13.97 -3.10
N TYR A 121 -6.93 -13.18 -2.38
CA TYR A 121 -6.74 -13.35 -0.94
C TYR A 121 -8.01 -13.04 -0.14
N LEU A 122 -8.77 -12.00 -0.52
CA LEU A 122 -10.04 -11.70 0.12
C LEU A 122 -11.05 -12.84 -0.07
N GLY A 123 -11.18 -13.35 -1.30
CA GLY A 123 -12.04 -14.50 -1.58
C GLY A 123 -11.65 -15.73 -0.78
N PHE A 124 -10.35 -16.03 -0.69
CA PHE A 124 -9.85 -17.11 0.17
C PHE A 124 -10.26 -16.91 1.63
N MET A 125 -10.06 -15.72 2.21
CA MET A 125 -10.44 -15.44 3.60
C MET A 125 -11.94 -15.59 3.86
N ILE A 126 -12.80 -15.24 2.89
CA ILE A 126 -14.25 -15.42 3.00
C ILE A 126 -14.59 -16.91 2.99
N VAL A 127 -14.07 -17.66 2.02
CA VAL A 127 -14.33 -19.10 1.89
C VAL A 127 -13.83 -19.88 3.10
N SER A 128 -12.63 -19.56 3.61
CA SER A 128 -12.07 -20.22 4.81
C SER A 128 -12.85 -19.96 6.09
N ARG A 129 -13.78 -19.00 6.09
CA ARG A 129 -14.64 -18.65 7.22
C ARG A 129 -16.11 -18.99 6.96
N ALA A 130 -16.44 -19.53 5.79
CA ALA A 130 -17.79 -19.94 5.49
C ALA A 130 -18.17 -21.13 6.39
N PRO A 131 -19.37 -21.12 6.99
CA PRO A 131 -19.85 -22.28 7.73
C PRO A 131 -19.97 -23.48 6.78
N GLU A 132 -19.76 -24.69 7.30
CA GLU A 132 -19.98 -25.89 6.49
C GLU A 132 -21.43 -25.94 5.99
N PRO A 133 -21.65 -26.36 4.73
CA PRO A 133 -23.00 -26.51 4.20
C PRO A 133 -23.77 -27.56 5.01
N THR A 134 -24.93 -27.17 5.55
CA THR A 134 -25.91 -28.03 6.23
C THR A 134 -26.63 -28.95 5.27
#